data_AF-A0A4P6HNH2-F1
#
_entry.id   AF-A0A4P6HNH2-F1
#
_cell.length_a   1.000
_cell.length_b   1.000
_cell.length_c   1.000
_cell.angle_alpha   90.00
_cell.angle_beta   90.00
_cell.angle_gamma   90.00
#
_symmetry.space_group_name_H-M   'P 1'
#
loop_
_entity.id
_entity.type
_entity.pdbx_description
1 polymer ?
#
loop_
_entity_poly.entity_id
_entity_poly.type
_entity_poly.pdbx_seq_one_letter_code
_entity_poly.pdbx_strand_id
1 'polypeptide(L)'
;MNKDIDKLPADDTDRLKRIAFWYWEYMRRNTSYLRFWEVFERYHDFFKSIDIFDSMQTKEYLDEMFEYLSTHHTRAEIRYTPFRRRVEANHGERAGKLFFKYGFLSCGFEKKFRRLLKDPTEGLDSHEALDKLLEGKNVAFETDDIIDMSALGRFNESWLISVDGDSPLNFHYDLERTHSIKISPKGILDQPSKVGQEIHALNFTNKAVESLFEKQNVDDETFQSFYKLNMSGKHINSSNVMRLAMIWLWDTAHAAPGTPRSFDEVYPLLKEKVEKAGMADGVWEQIMTRQKRIREYYASTDFCIQNYTITSLKK
;
A
#
# COMPACT_ATOMS: atom_id res chain seq x y z
N MET A 1 -10.49 30.37 2.66
CA MET A 1 -10.11 29.65 3.89
C MET A 1 -11.37 29.20 4.62
N ASN A 2 -11.86 27.97 4.39
CA ASN A 2 -12.95 27.42 5.21
C ASN A 2 -12.32 26.76 6.44
N LYS A 3 -12.19 27.54 7.52
CA LYS A 3 -11.58 27.15 8.82
C LYS A 3 -12.34 26.04 9.57
N ASP A 4 -13.41 25.49 9.01
CA ASP A 4 -14.39 24.70 9.77
C ASP A 4 -14.48 23.21 9.40
N ILE A 5 -13.80 22.73 8.35
CA ILE A 5 -13.78 21.28 8.03
C ILE A 5 -12.78 20.53 8.94
N ASP A 6 -11.76 21.20 9.47
CA ASP A 6 -10.75 20.63 10.37
C ASP A 6 -11.17 20.55 11.86
N LYS A 7 -12.43 20.87 12.20
CA LYS A 7 -12.92 20.87 13.59
C LYS A 7 -13.66 19.59 14.02
N LEU A 8 -14.00 18.70 13.10
CA LEU A 8 -14.57 17.41 13.47
C LEU A 8 -13.44 16.51 14.01
N PRO A 9 -13.58 15.93 15.21
CA PRO A 9 -12.60 14.97 15.70
C PRO A 9 -12.50 13.80 14.70
N ALA A 10 -11.33 13.61 14.09
CA ALA A 10 -11.09 12.48 13.21
C ALA A 10 -11.23 11.19 14.03
N ASP A 11 -12.11 10.30 13.58
CA ASP A 11 -12.27 8.98 14.19
C ASP A 11 -11.14 8.03 13.73
N ASP A 12 -11.20 6.77 14.17
CA ASP A 12 -10.18 5.78 13.82
C ASP A 12 -10.22 5.40 12.32
N THR A 13 -11.39 5.50 11.67
CA THR A 13 -11.56 5.27 10.23
C THR A 13 -10.91 6.39 9.43
N ASP A 14 -11.16 7.66 9.78
CA ASP A 14 -10.53 8.83 9.15
C ASP A 14 -9.00 8.75 9.26
N ARG A 15 -8.49 8.34 10.42
CA ARG A 15 -7.05 8.14 10.64
C ARG A 15 -6.50 7.02 9.78
N LEU A 16 -7.22 5.90 9.68
CA LEU A 16 -6.82 4.78 8.82
C LEU A 16 -6.67 5.23 7.36
N LYS A 17 -7.70 5.88 6.81
CA LYS A 17 -7.70 6.37 5.42
C LYS A 17 -6.54 7.33 5.15
N ARG A 18 -6.27 8.27 6.08
CA ARG A 18 -5.16 9.23 5.95
C ARG A 18 -3.80 8.57 6.02
N ILE A 19 -3.61 7.62 6.93
CA ILE A 19 -2.36 6.87 7.07
C ILE A 19 -2.13 6.00 5.83
N ALA A 20 -3.16 5.32 5.35
CA ALA A 20 -3.11 4.46 4.16
C ALA A 20 -2.72 5.26 2.92
N PHE A 21 -3.31 6.45 2.75
CA PHE A 21 -2.94 7.39 1.69
C PHE A 21 -1.45 7.72 1.71
N TRP A 22 -0.91 8.18 2.85
CA TRP A 22 0.51 8.54 2.93
C TRP A 22 1.44 7.34 2.80
N TYR A 23 1.01 6.19 3.32
CA TYR A 23 1.76 4.96 3.19
C TYR A 23 1.93 4.57 1.72
N TRP A 24 0.87 4.68 0.93
CA TRP A 24 0.91 4.45 -0.51
C TRP A 24 1.77 5.50 -1.23
N GLU A 25 1.61 6.79 -0.92
CA GLU A 25 2.42 7.85 -1.53
C GLU A 25 3.94 7.64 -1.32
N TYR A 26 4.36 7.11 -0.17
CA TYR A 26 5.76 6.75 0.03
C TYR A 26 6.16 5.50 -0.74
N MET A 27 5.30 4.48 -0.77
CA MET A 27 5.61 3.23 -1.42
C MET A 27 5.71 3.33 -2.94
N ARG A 28 4.78 4.06 -3.59
CA ARG A 28 4.73 4.18 -5.06
C ARG A 28 5.96 4.88 -5.64
N ARG A 29 6.66 5.69 -4.83
CA ARG A 29 7.90 6.38 -5.17
C ARG A 29 9.16 5.53 -5.00
N ASN A 30 9.05 4.38 -4.35
CA ASN A 30 10.22 3.56 -4.09
C ASN A 30 10.75 2.93 -5.39
N THR A 31 12.04 3.10 -5.66
CA THR A 31 12.72 2.56 -6.85
C THR A 31 12.59 1.05 -7.00
N SER A 32 12.60 0.30 -5.90
CA SER A 32 12.37 -1.14 -5.96
C SER A 32 10.93 -1.49 -6.31
N TYR A 33 9.94 -0.71 -5.87
CA TYR A 33 8.54 -0.92 -6.27
C TYR A 33 8.40 -0.71 -7.78
N LEU A 34 8.92 0.42 -8.27
CA LEU A 34 8.92 0.78 -9.70
C LEU A 34 9.60 -0.29 -10.56
N ARG A 35 10.75 -0.83 -10.14
CA ARG A 35 11.42 -1.94 -10.85
C ARG A 35 10.60 -3.22 -10.90
N PHE A 36 9.86 -3.53 -9.83
CA PHE A 36 8.95 -4.68 -9.84
C PHE A 36 7.80 -4.42 -10.82
N TRP A 37 7.20 -3.22 -10.76
CA TRP A 37 6.14 -2.80 -11.68
C TRP A 37 6.56 -2.91 -13.15
N GLU A 38 7.73 -2.38 -13.53
CA GLU A 38 8.27 -2.52 -14.89
C GLU A 38 8.42 -3.99 -15.35
N VAL A 39 8.72 -4.90 -14.42
CA VAL A 39 8.78 -6.33 -14.73
C VAL A 39 7.36 -6.87 -14.93
N PHE A 40 6.40 -6.53 -14.07
CA PHE A 40 5.00 -6.92 -14.19
C PHE A 40 4.41 -6.46 -15.52
N GLU A 41 4.61 -5.20 -15.91
CA GLU A 41 4.12 -4.64 -17.17
C GLU A 41 4.59 -5.47 -18.37
N ARG A 42 5.85 -5.92 -18.41
CA ARG A 42 6.33 -6.80 -19.49
C ARG A 42 5.61 -8.15 -19.54
N TYR A 43 5.22 -8.70 -18.38
CA TYR A 43 4.41 -9.93 -18.35
C TYR A 43 2.96 -9.64 -18.74
N HIS A 44 2.39 -8.54 -18.27
CA HIS A 44 1.04 -8.10 -18.61
C HIS A 44 0.92 -7.88 -20.12
N ASP A 45 1.85 -7.15 -20.74
CA ASP A 45 1.93 -6.95 -22.19
C ASP A 45 2.02 -8.27 -22.95
N PHE A 46 2.83 -9.21 -22.47
CA PHE A 46 2.92 -10.54 -23.08
C PHE A 46 1.57 -11.27 -23.00
N PHE A 47 0.92 -11.32 -21.83
CA PHE A 47 -0.35 -12.02 -21.67
C PHE A 47 -1.51 -11.32 -22.41
N LYS A 48 -1.46 -10.00 -22.56
CA LYS A 48 -2.37 -9.23 -23.42
C LYS A 48 -2.17 -9.62 -24.89
N SER A 49 -0.91 -9.76 -25.34
CA SER A 49 -0.59 -10.12 -26.73
C SER A 49 -1.05 -11.52 -27.17
N ILE A 50 -1.31 -12.42 -26.21
CA ILE A 50 -1.84 -13.75 -26.47
C ILE A 50 -3.30 -13.92 -26.00
N ASP A 51 -3.97 -12.82 -25.66
CA ASP A 51 -5.39 -12.75 -25.30
C ASP A 51 -5.79 -13.62 -24.09
N ILE A 52 -4.92 -13.69 -23.07
CA ILE A 52 -5.23 -14.40 -21.82
C ILE A 52 -5.24 -13.49 -20.59
N PHE A 53 -4.78 -12.25 -20.71
CA PHE A 53 -4.60 -11.35 -19.57
C PHE A 53 -5.91 -11.10 -18.83
N ASP A 54 -6.99 -10.78 -19.54
CA ASP A 54 -8.29 -10.49 -18.93
C ASP A 54 -8.84 -11.72 -18.20
N SER A 55 -8.65 -12.93 -18.75
CA SER A 55 -8.99 -14.18 -18.06
C SER A 55 -8.20 -14.37 -16.76
N MET A 56 -6.94 -13.92 -16.71
CA MET A 56 -6.13 -13.97 -15.48
C MET A 56 -6.55 -12.93 -14.44
N GLN A 57 -7.41 -11.97 -14.78
CA GLN A 57 -7.92 -10.93 -13.90
C GLN A 57 -9.34 -11.24 -13.38
N THR A 58 -9.85 -12.46 -13.52
CA THR A 58 -11.20 -12.82 -13.05
C THR A 58 -11.20 -13.64 -11.76
N LYS A 59 -12.33 -13.61 -11.05
CA LYS A 59 -12.55 -14.41 -9.84
C LYS A 59 -12.50 -15.91 -10.14
N GLU A 60 -13.03 -16.33 -11.28
CA GLU A 60 -13.04 -17.74 -11.70
C GLU A 60 -11.62 -18.29 -11.89
N TYR A 61 -10.71 -17.48 -12.45
CA TYR A 61 -9.30 -17.85 -12.55
C TYR A 61 -8.67 -18.00 -11.17
N LEU A 62 -8.95 -17.06 -10.26
CA LEU A 62 -8.43 -17.12 -8.89
C LEU A 62 -8.92 -18.38 -8.19
N ASP A 63 -10.22 -18.65 -8.24
CA ASP A 63 -10.86 -19.81 -7.62
C ASP A 63 -10.34 -21.14 -8.18
N GLU A 64 -10.13 -21.25 -9.50
CA GLU A 64 -9.53 -22.43 -10.13
C GLU A 64 -8.12 -22.69 -9.59
N MET A 65 -7.31 -21.63 -9.51
CA MET A 65 -5.93 -21.75 -9.02
C MET A 65 -5.90 -22.13 -7.54
N PHE A 66 -6.78 -21.57 -6.71
CA PHE A 66 -6.86 -21.91 -5.29
C PHE A 66 -7.37 -23.33 -5.04
N GLU A 67 -8.44 -23.77 -5.71
CA GLU A 67 -8.96 -25.13 -5.60
C GLU A 67 -7.90 -26.17 -5.98
N TYR A 68 -7.12 -25.88 -7.01
CA TYR A 68 -6.02 -26.75 -7.40
C TYR A 68 -4.92 -26.80 -6.34
N LEU A 69 -4.49 -25.65 -5.83
CA LEU A 69 -3.40 -25.55 -4.84
C LEU A 69 -3.80 -26.07 -3.45
N SER A 70 -5.10 -26.09 -3.11
CA SER A 70 -5.57 -26.59 -1.82
C SER A 70 -5.50 -28.12 -1.72
N THR A 71 -5.47 -28.83 -2.84
CA THR A 71 -5.47 -30.30 -2.92
C THR A 71 -4.13 -30.88 -3.41
N HIS A 72 -3.20 -30.05 -3.88
CA HIS A 72 -1.93 -30.47 -4.47
C HIS A 72 -0.74 -29.78 -3.79
N HIS A 73 0.17 -30.55 -3.22
CA HIS A 73 1.23 -30.02 -2.35
C HIS A 73 2.65 -30.32 -2.85
N THR A 74 2.82 -31.17 -3.87
CA THR A 74 4.15 -31.47 -4.39
C THR A 74 4.60 -30.43 -5.42
N ARG A 75 5.91 -30.22 -5.50
CA ARG A 75 6.52 -29.35 -6.52
C ARG A 75 6.15 -29.77 -7.95
N ALA A 76 5.96 -31.07 -8.19
CA ALA A 76 5.62 -31.59 -9.51
C ALA A 76 4.18 -31.23 -9.90
N GLU A 77 3.24 -31.32 -8.96
CA GLU A 77 1.82 -31.00 -9.19
C GLU A 77 1.64 -29.49 -9.39
N ILE A 78 2.18 -28.66 -8.50
CA ILE A 78 2.09 -27.20 -8.57
C ILE A 78 2.73 -26.66 -9.85
N ARG A 79 3.76 -27.35 -10.37
CA ARG A 79 4.40 -26.97 -11.63
C ARG A 79 3.44 -27.05 -12.81
N TYR A 80 2.41 -27.90 -12.80
CA TYR A 80 1.54 -28.12 -13.96
C TYR A 80 0.08 -27.92 -13.60
N THR A 81 -0.27 -26.72 -13.13
CA THR A 81 -1.67 -26.33 -12.90
C THR A 81 -2.50 -26.45 -14.18
N PRO A 82 -3.82 -26.70 -14.07
CA PRO A 82 -4.70 -26.85 -15.24
C PRO A 82 -4.63 -25.62 -16.16
N PHE A 83 -4.68 -24.41 -15.59
CA PHE A 83 -4.51 -23.17 -16.34
C PHE A 83 -3.18 -23.13 -17.12
N ARG A 84 -2.06 -23.48 -16.47
CA ARG A 84 -0.76 -23.53 -17.16
C ARG A 84 -0.77 -24.52 -18.33
N ARG A 85 -1.36 -25.71 -18.15
CA ARG A 85 -1.45 -26.72 -19.22
C ARG A 85 -2.26 -26.19 -20.40
N ARG A 86 -3.36 -25.46 -20.16
CA ARG A 86 -4.16 -24.81 -21.22
C ARG A 86 -3.35 -23.74 -21.94
N VAL A 87 -2.62 -22.90 -21.21
CA VAL A 87 -1.73 -21.89 -21.81
C VAL A 87 -0.65 -22.53 -22.68
N GLU A 88 -0.05 -23.64 -22.24
CA GLU A 88 0.95 -24.39 -23.03
C GLU A 88 0.34 -25.03 -24.28
N ALA A 89 -0.86 -25.61 -24.17
CA ALA A 89 -1.54 -26.23 -25.30
C ALA A 89 -1.94 -25.21 -26.37
N ASN A 90 -2.41 -24.03 -25.95
CA ASN A 90 -2.95 -23.02 -26.86
C ASN A 90 -1.88 -22.05 -27.40
N HIS A 91 -0.83 -21.76 -26.62
CA HIS A 91 0.16 -20.71 -26.92
C HIS A 91 1.62 -21.19 -26.83
N GLY A 92 1.83 -22.49 -26.62
CA GLY A 92 3.14 -23.13 -26.62
C GLY A 92 3.87 -23.12 -25.27
N GLU A 93 4.90 -23.97 -25.15
CA GLU A 93 5.66 -24.19 -23.92
C GLU A 93 6.26 -22.90 -23.32
N ARG A 94 6.64 -21.95 -24.18
CA ARG A 94 7.18 -20.65 -23.73
C ARG A 94 6.16 -19.86 -22.92
N ALA A 95 4.89 -19.85 -23.34
CA ALA A 95 3.82 -19.13 -22.65
C ALA A 95 3.58 -19.73 -21.25
N GLY A 96 3.56 -21.06 -21.14
CA GLY A 96 3.44 -21.73 -19.83
C GLY A 96 4.61 -21.48 -18.89
N LYS A 97 5.85 -21.44 -19.42
CA LYS A 97 7.04 -21.06 -18.63
C LYS A 97 6.93 -19.61 -18.13
N LEU A 98 6.43 -18.69 -18.95
CA LEU A 98 6.22 -17.30 -18.55
C LEU A 98 5.12 -17.17 -17.50
N PHE A 99 4.00 -17.88 -17.66
CA PHE A 99 2.95 -17.96 -16.64
C PHE A 99 3.49 -18.47 -15.30
N PHE A 100 4.27 -19.54 -15.32
CA PHE A 100 4.87 -20.06 -14.09
C PHE A 100 5.81 -19.04 -13.41
N LYS A 101 6.65 -18.35 -14.19
CA LYS A 101 7.52 -17.27 -13.68
C LYS A 101 6.74 -16.09 -13.13
N TYR A 102 5.63 -15.72 -13.78
CA TYR A 102 4.73 -14.67 -13.33
C TYR A 102 4.18 -14.98 -11.93
N GLY A 103 3.76 -16.23 -11.68
CA GLY A 103 3.33 -16.67 -10.34
C GLY A 103 4.39 -16.46 -9.25
N PHE A 104 5.66 -16.83 -9.50
CA PHE A 104 6.75 -16.55 -8.54
C PHE A 104 7.02 -15.06 -8.34
N LEU A 105 6.90 -14.27 -9.40
CA LEU A 105 7.06 -12.83 -9.32
C LEU A 105 5.97 -12.23 -8.42
N SER A 106 4.71 -12.64 -8.58
CA SER A 106 3.58 -12.25 -7.73
C SER A 106 3.82 -12.60 -6.27
N CYS A 107 4.16 -13.85 -5.96
CA CYS A 107 4.47 -14.26 -4.58
C CYS A 107 5.68 -13.51 -4.00
N GLY A 108 6.71 -13.26 -4.83
CA GLY A 108 7.91 -12.53 -4.41
C GLY A 108 7.63 -11.05 -4.11
N PHE A 109 6.80 -10.42 -4.92
CA PHE A 109 6.31 -9.06 -4.71
C PHE A 109 5.55 -8.97 -3.39
N GLU A 110 4.56 -9.84 -3.21
CA GLU A 110 3.71 -9.84 -2.03
C GLU A 110 4.53 -10.06 -0.74
N LYS A 111 5.46 -11.02 -0.72
CA LYS A 111 6.35 -11.24 0.42
C LYS A 111 7.21 -10.01 0.77
N LYS A 112 7.64 -9.27 -0.25
CA LYS A 112 8.53 -8.12 -0.09
C LYS A 112 7.78 -6.87 0.36
N PHE A 113 6.69 -6.54 -0.33
CA PHE A 113 5.95 -5.29 -0.11
C PHE A 113 4.76 -5.46 0.84
N ARG A 114 4.36 -6.70 1.13
CA ARG A 114 3.21 -7.06 1.96
C ARG A 114 1.96 -6.29 1.55
N ARG A 115 1.63 -6.29 0.27
CA ARG A 115 0.40 -5.68 -0.26
C ARG A 115 0.04 -6.28 -1.61
N LEU A 116 -1.20 -6.00 -2.01
CA LEU A 116 -1.67 -6.12 -3.38
C LEU A 116 -0.93 -5.16 -4.31
N LEU A 117 -0.60 -5.66 -5.51
CA LEU A 117 0.00 -4.87 -6.58
C LEU A 117 -0.98 -3.75 -6.98
N LYS A 118 -0.47 -2.53 -7.15
CA LYS A 118 -1.24 -1.34 -7.53
C LYS A 118 -0.39 -0.52 -8.49
N ASP A 119 -1.02 0.09 -9.49
CA ASP A 119 -0.30 0.92 -10.46
C ASP A 119 0.33 2.13 -9.75
N PRO A 120 1.66 2.32 -9.77
CA PRO A 120 2.33 3.42 -9.09
C PRO A 120 1.97 4.81 -9.65
N THR A 121 1.31 4.89 -10.80
CA THR A 121 0.79 6.14 -11.37
C THR A 121 -0.50 6.60 -10.67
N GLU A 122 -1.24 5.69 -10.04
CA GLU A 122 -2.40 6.04 -9.23
C GLU A 122 -1.95 6.70 -7.93
N GLY A 123 -2.05 8.01 -7.82
CA GLY A 123 -1.68 8.72 -6.60
C GLY A 123 -1.67 10.23 -6.76
N LEU A 124 -1.15 10.92 -5.76
CA LEU A 124 -1.09 12.38 -5.75
C LEU A 124 0.05 12.88 -6.65
N ASP A 125 -0.27 13.75 -7.60
CA ASP A 125 0.72 14.65 -8.22
C ASP A 125 1.10 15.73 -7.18
N SER A 126 2.33 15.67 -6.68
CA SER A 126 2.79 16.57 -5.63
C SER A 126 2.95 18.01 -6.10
N HIS A 127 3.22 18.24 -7.39
CA HIS A 127 3.34 19.58 -7.96
C HIS A 127 1.95 20.21 -8.05
N GLU A 128 0.99 19.52 -8.65
CA GLU A 128 -0.38 20.01 -8.77
C GLU A 128 -1.03 20.22 -7.39
N ALA A 129 -0.84 19.29 -6.46
CA ALA A 129 -1.37 19.39 -5.11
C ALA A 129 -0.76 20.56 -4.33
N LEU A 130 0.55 20.79 -4.46
CA LEU A 130 1.20 21.93 -3.82
C LEU A 130 0.67 23.25 -4.40
N ASP A 131 0.52 23.34 -5.72
CA ASP A 131 -0.04 24.53 -6.38
C ASP A 131 -1.47 24.82 -5.89
N LYS A 132 -2.33 23.80 -5.82
CA LYS A 132 -3.68 23.95 -5.24
C LYS A 132 -3.64 24.49 -3.81
N LEU A 133 -2.78 23.94 -2.94
CA LEU A 133 -2.68 24.42 -1.56
C LEU A 133 -2.20 25.88 -1.48
N LEU A 134 -1.23 26.27 -2.31
CA LEU A 134 -0.69 27.61 -2.36
C LEU A 134 -1.71 28.63 -2.90
N GLU A 135 -2.62 28.19 -3.77
CA GLU A 135 -3.80 28.97 -4.21
C GLU A 135 -4.93 29.01 -3.16
N GLY A 136 -4.74 28.39 -1.99
CA GLY A 136 -5.74 28.33 -0.93
C GLY A 136 -6.89 27.36 -1.21
N LYS A 137 -6.73 26.44 -2.18
CA LYS A 137 -7.68 25.35 -2.47
C LYS A 137 -7.45 24.16 -1.55
N ASN A 138 -8.49 23.37 -1.34
CA ASN A 138 -8.42 22.16 -0.54
C ASN A 138 -7.83 21.00 -1.35
N VAL A 139 -7.05 20.16 -0.68
CA VAL A 139 -6.53 18.89 -1.21
C VAL A 139 -6.91 17.79 -0.23
N ALA A 140 -7.48 16.70 -0.74
CA ALA A 140 -7.80 15.52 0.07
C ALA A 140 -6.54 14.67 0.25
N PHE A 141 -6.30 14.22 1.48
CA PHE A 141 -5.14 13.40 1.85
C PHE A 141 -5.60 12.11 2.53
N GLU A 142 -6.51 11.43 1.86
CA GLU A 142 -7.17 10.21 2.31
C GLU A 142 -7.46 9.31 1.11
N THR A 143 -7.65 8.03 1.37
CA THR A 143 -7.97 7.02 0.35
C THR A 143 -9.19 6.23 0.80
N ASP A 144 -10.10 5.97 -0.13
CA ASP A 144 -11.17 4.99 0.03
C ASP A 144 -10.80 3.62 -0.55
N ASP A 145 -9.57 3.47 -1.06
CA ASP A 145 -9.09 2.23 -1.61
C ASP A 145 -8.77 1.22 -0.50
N ILE A 146 -9.53 0.12 -0.50
CA ILE A 146 -9.39 -1.00 0.43
C ILE A 146 -8.00 -1.64 0.30
N ILE A 147 -7.39 -1.62 -0.89
CA ILE A 147 -6.03 -2.13 -1.12
C ILE A 147 -5.00 -1.32 -0.34
N ASP A 148 -5.12 0.01 -0.34
CA ASP A 148 -4.19 0.87 0.38
C ASP A 148 -4.35 0.72 1.89
N MET A 149 -5.59 0.60 2.36
CA MET A 149 -5.89 0.40 3.77
C MET A 149 -5.42 -0.97 4.27
N SER A 150 -5.68 -2.05 3.52
CA SER A 150 -5.27 -3.41 3.92
C SER A 150 -3.76 -3.57 3.98
N ALA A 151 -3.01 -2.81 3.18
CA ALA A 151 -1.56 -2.81 3.21
C ALA A 151 -0.99 -2.43 4.59
N LEU A 152 -1.73 -1.69 5.42
CA LEU A 152 -1.32 -1.35 6.78
C LEU A 152 -1.33 -2.55 7.74
N GLY A 153 -1.95 -3.68 7.37
CA GLY A 153 -1.94 -4.92 8.16
C GLY A 153 -0.53 -5.45 8.44
N ARG A 154 0.43 -5.10 7.59
CA ARG A 154 1.85 -5.43 7.75
C ARG A 154 2.47 -4.86 9.04
N PHE A 155 1.85 -3.84 9.62
CA PHE A 155 2.33 -3.15 10.81
C PHE A 155 1.93 -3.88 12.09
N ASN A 156 1.01 -4.85 12.05
CA ASN A 156 0.83 -5.76 13.18
C ASN A 156 1.99 -6.75 13.25
N GLU A 157 2.73 -6.71 14.35
CA GLU A 157 3.96 -7.50 14.56
C GLU A 157 3.67 -8.91 15.12
N SER A 158 2.50 -9.11 15.71
CA SER A 158 2.16 -10.38 16.36
C SER A 158 0.70 -10.75 16.14
N TRP A 159 0.49 -11.96 15.64
CA TRP A 159 -0.82 -12.56 15.43
C TRP A 159 -1.06 -13.68 16.42
N LEU A 160 -2.25 -13.71 17.02
CA LEU A 160 -2.74 -14.81 17.85
C LEU A 160 -3.44 -15.87 17.01
N ILE A 161 -3.94 -15.49 15.83
CA ILE A 161 -4.52 -16.37 14.82
C ILE A 161 -3.42 -16.85 13.85
N SER A 162 -3.53 -18.10 13.41
CA SER A 162 -2.79 -18.64 12.27
C SER A 162 -3.73 -19.34 11.28
N VAL A 163 -3.36 -19.29 10.01
CA VAL A 163 -4.05 -19.94 8.89
C VAL A 163 -3.11 -21.00 8.34
N ASP A 164 -3.55 -22.26 8.37
CA ASP A 164 -2.77 -23.43 7.92
C ASP A 164 -1.39 -23.56 8.59
N GLY A 165 -1.27 -23.03 9.80
CA GLY A 165 -0.05 -23.05 10.60
C GLY A 165 0.82 -21.79 10.47
N ASP A 166 0.53 -20.91 9.51
CA ASP A 166 1.25 -19.66 9.29
C ASP A 166 0.49 -18.47 9.85
N SER A 167 1.20 -17.49 10.44
CA SER A 167 0.56 -16.23 10.83
C SER A 167 0.01 -15.53 9.59
N PRO A 168 -1.20 -14.97 9.65
CA PRO A 168 -1.74 -14.29 8.51
C PRO A 168 -0.90 -13.06 8.19
N LEU A 169 -0.46 -12.99 6.94
CA LEU A 169 0.02 -11.76 6.33
C LEU A 169 -1.13 -11.18 5.51
N ASN A 170 -0.93 -9.99 4.92
CA ASN A 170 -1.91 -9.27 4.08
C ASN A 170 -2.48 -10.06 2.87
N PHE A 171 -2.17 -11.36 2.76
CA PHE A 171 -2.67 -12.27 1.75
C PHE A 171 -2.81 -13.67 2.34
N HIS A 172 -3.99 -13.94 2.89
CA HIS A 172 -4.55 -15.28 2.90
C HIS A 172 -5.92 -15.12 2.29
N TYR A 173 -6.05 -15.52 1.02
CA TYR A 173 -7.31 -15.44 0.30
C TYR A 173 -8.21 -16.60 0.72
N ASP A 174 -9.47 -16.25 0.96
CA ASP A 174 -10.58 -17.16 1.22
C ASP A 174 -10.47 -17.98 2.52
N LEU A 175 -10.90 -17.35 3.62
CA LEU A 175 -11.03 -17.99 4.93
C LEU A 175 -11.91 -19.25 4.88
N GLU A 176 -12.92 -19.30 4.00
CA GLU A 176 -13.85 -20.44 3.91
C GLU A 176 -13.15 -21.68 3.35
N ARG A 177 -12.11 -21.50 2.52
CA ARG A 177 -11.30 -22.57 1.92
C ARG A 177 -10.02 -22.89 2.67
N THR A 178 -9.72 -22.17 3.76
CA THR A 178 -8.54 -22.48 4.61
C THR A 178 -8.73 -23.80 5.36
N HIS A 179 -7.71 -24.65 5.38
CA HIS A 179 -7.81 -26.00 5.96
C HIS A 179 -7.88 -25.99 7.49
N SER A 180 -7.38 -24.93 8.13
CA SER A 180 -7.68 -24.63 9.55
C SER A 180 -7.30 -23.20 9.95
N ILE A 181 -8.26 -22.47 10.52
CA ILE A 181 -7.96 -21.31 11.36
C ILE A 181 -7.66 -21.81 12.76
N LYS A 182 -6.46 -21.54 13.27
CA LYS A 182 -6.04 -21.88 14.63
C LYS A 182 -5.89 -20.61 15.44
N ILE A 183 -6.29 -20.67 16.69
CA ILE A 183 -6.17 -19.54 17.63
C ILE A 183 -5.31 -20.00 18.79
N SER A 184 -4.32 -19.19 19.17
CA SER A 184 -3.49 -19.43 20.36
C SER A 184 -4.37 -19.51 21.62
N PRO A 185 -4.48 -20.69 22.28
CA PRO A 185 -5.36 -20.83 23.44
C PRO A 185 -4.98 -19.91 24.60
N LYS A 186 -3.66 -19.71 24.80
CA LYS A 186 -3.13 -18.78 25.79
C LYS A 186 -3.41 -17.32 25.41
N GLY A 187 -3.30 -16.99 24.13
CA GLY A 187 -3.60 -15.65 23.61
C GLY A 187 -5.06 -15.23 23.82
N ILE A 188 -6.01 -16.16 23.72
CA ILE A 188 -7.44 -15.90 23.98
C ILE A 188 -7.66 -15.47 25.43
N LEU A 189 -7.04 -16.19 26.38
CA LEU A 189 -7.18 -15.90 27.80
C LEU A 189 -6.52 -14.57 28.18
N ASP A 190 -5.37 -14.27 27.57
CA ASP A 190 -4.59 -13.08 27.89
C ASP A 190 -5.13 -11.81 27.19
N GLN A 191 -5.64 -11.92 25.95
CA GLN A 191 -6.01 -10.78 25.08
C GLN A 191 -7.24 -11.08 24.17
N PRO A 192 -8.44 -11.29 24.72
CA PRO A 192 -9.62 -11.68 23.93
C PRO A 192 -10.05 -10.62 22.90
N SER A 193 -9.89 -9.33 23.22
CA SER A 193 -10.21 -8.23 22.29
C SER A 193 -9.33 -8.21 21.05
N LYS A 194 -8.06 -8.61 21.18
CA LYS A 194 -7.12 -8.71 20.06
C LYS A 194 -7.54 -9.80 19.09
N VAL A 195 -8.02 -10.94 19.57
CA VAL A 195 -8.54 -12.02 18.71
C VAL A 195 -9.71 -11.52 17.86
N GLY A 196 -10.66 -10.79 18.46
CA GLY A 196 -11.76 -10.18 17.71
C GLY A 196 -11.26 -9.22 16.61
N GLN A 197 -10.31 -8.36 16.95
CA GLN A 197 -9.69 -7.44 15.98
C GLN A 197 -8.95 -8.17 14.84
N GLU A 198 -8.25 -9.27 15.15
CA GLU A 198 -7.58 -10.10 14.15
C GLU A 198 -8.56 -10.79 13.21
N ILE A 199 -9.73 -11.23 13.69
CA ILE A 199 -10.81 -11.75 12.84
C ILE A 199 -11.31 -10.66 11.87
N HIS A 200 -11.56 -9.44 12.34
CA HIS A 200 -11.90 -8.32 11.46
C HIS A 200 -10.80 -8.03 10.45
N ALA A 201 -9.53 -8.12 10.85
CA ALA A 201 -8.41 -7.90 9.93
C ALA A 201 -8.27 -9.00 8.87
N LEU A 202 -8.56 -10.25 9.21
CA LEU A 202 -8.66 -11.33 8.25
C LEU A 202 -9.81 -11.11 7.25
N ASN A 203 -11.00 -10.75 7.74
CA ASN A 203 -12.13 -10.42 6.87
C ASN A 203 -11.81 -9.23 5.94
N PHE A 204 -11.19 -8.19 6.48
CA PHE A 204 -10.77 -7.03 5.70
C PHE A 204 -9.74 -7.38 4.62
N THR A 205 -8.82 -8.29 4.92
CA THR A 205 -7.85 -8.81 3.95
C THR A 205 -8.53 -9.56 2.81
N ASN A 206 -9.52 -10.41 3.10
CA ASN A 206 -10.30 -11.07 2.07
C ASN A 206 -11.02 -10.07 1.16
N LYS A 207 -11.70 -9.10 1.76
CA LYS A 207 -12.39 -8.04 1.00
C LYS A 207 -11.42 -7.22 0.15
N ALA A 208 -10.17 -7.02 0.58
CA ALA A 208 -9.17 -6.35 -0.25
C ALA A 208 -8.81 -7.16 -1.51
N VAL A 209 -8.80 -8.49 -1.43
CA VAL A 209 -8.57 -9.34 -2.60
C VAL A 209 -9.81 -9.39 -3.48
N GLU A 210 -11.00 -9.52 -2.88
CA GLU A 210 -12.26 -9.50 -3.63
C GLU A 210 -12.50 -8.14 -4.33
N SER A 211 -11.96 -7.04 -3.79
CA SER A 211 -12.06 -5.73 -4.43
C SER A 211 -11.31 -5.59 -5.75
N LEU A 212 -10.47 -6.57 -6.11
CA LEU A 212 -9.88 -6.67 -7.45
C LEU A 212 -10.92 -7.03 -8.52
N PHE A 213 -12.00 -7.72 -8.14
CA PHE A 213 -12.98 -8.27 -9.08
C PHE A 213 -14.31 -7.53 -9.04
N GLU A 214 -14.72 -7.05 -7.86
CA GLU A 214 -15.99 -6.37 -7.68
C GLU A 214 -15.93 -5.34 -6.55
N LYS A 215 -16.85 -4.36 -6.56
CA LYS A 215 -16.88 -3.35 -5.51
C LYS A 215 -17.27 -3.96 -4.17
N GLN A 216 -16.40 -3.81 -3.17
CA GLN A 216 -16.65 -4.30 -1.82
C GLN A 216 -17.26 -3.23 -0.92
N ASN A 217 -18.14 -3.66 -0.01
CA ASN A 217 -18.65 -2.83 1.08
C ASN A 217 -18.04 -3.29 2.40
N VAL A 218 -17.39 -2.37 3.10
CA VAL A 218 -16.76 -2.62 4.40
C VAL A 218 -17.40 -1.67 5.41
N ASP A 219 -17.89 -2.24 6.49
CA ASP A 219 -18.46 -1.51 7.61
C ASP A 219 -17.40 -0.70 8.36
N ASP A 220 -17.80 0.46 8.91
CA ASP A 220 -16.91 1.32 9.68
C ASP A 220 -16.32 0.62 10.91
N GLU A 221 -17.05 -0.32 11.52
CA GLU A 221 -16.55 -1.11 12.65
C GLU A 221 -15.32 -1.94 12.29
N THR A 222 -15.31 -2.54 11.09
CA THR A 222 -14.16 -3.26 10.56
C THR A 222 -12.97 -2.32 10.32
N PHE A 223 -13.19 -1.12 9.78
CA PHE A 223 -12.11 -0.12 9.64
C PHE A 223 -11.55 0.32 10.99
N GLN A 224 -12.41 0.62 11.96
CA GLN A 224 -12.00 1.00 13.31
C GLN A 224 -11.22 -0.13 14.00
N SER A 225 -11.68 -1.38 13.87
CA SER A 225 -11.00 -2.54 14.43
C SER A 225 -9.64 -2.77 13.78
N PHE A 226 -9.55 -2.60 12.46
CA PHE A 226 -8.31 -2.71 11.72
C PHE A 226 -7.30 -1.63 12.11
N TYR A 227 -7.75 -0.38 12.27
CA TYR A 227 -6.91 0.70 12.80
C TYR A 227 -6.41 0.37 14.20
N LYS A 228 -7.30 -0.09 15.09
CA LYS A 228 -6.95 -0.42 16.48
C LYS A 228 -5.89 -1.50 16.56
N LEU A 229 -5.99 -2.54 15.73
CA LEU A 229 -5.02 -3.62 15.68
C LEU A 229 -3.65 -3.17 15.16
N ASN A 230 -3.63 -2.44 14.04
CA ASN A 230 -2.42 -2.25 13.26
C ASN A 230 -1.70 -0.93 13.56
N MET A 231 -2.46 0.10 13.97
CA MET A 231 -2.00 1.48 14.01
C MET A 231 -2.19 2.16 15.37
N SER A 232 -3.06 1.66 16.26
CA SER A 232 -3.23 2.25 17.59
C SER A 232 -1.92 2.27 18.38
N GLY A 233 -1.68 3.37 19.09
CA GLY A 233 -0.41 3.62 19.79
C GLY A 233 0.77 3.99 18.88
N LYS A 234 0.67 3.80 17.56
CA LYS A 234 1.67 4.32 16.61
C LYS A 234 1.37 5.81 16.39
N HIS A 235 2.03 6.66 17.17
CA HIS A 235 1.92 8.10 17.04
C HIS A 235 2.47 8.55 15.67
N ILE A 236 1.63 8.59 14.64
CA ILE A 236 1.93 9.08 13.29
C ILE A 236 1.44 10.54 13.21
N ASN A 237 2.18 11.43 13.86
CA ASN A 237 1.85 12.83 14.03
C ASN A 237 2.61 13.67 12.99
N SER A 238 1.93 14.11 11.93
CA SER A 238 2.46 15.11 11.00
C SER A 238 1.33 15.76 10.23
N SER A 239 1.45 17.06 9.98
CA SER A 239 0.54 17.79 9.09
C SER A 239 0.63 17.21 7.67
N ASN A 240 -0.52 17.02 7.03
CA ASN A 240 -0.61 16.63 5.63
C ASN A 240 0.11 17.62 4.71
N VAL A 241 0.01 18.92 5.01
CA VAL A 241 0.70 19.99 4.28
C VAL A 241 2.22 19.82 4.39
N MET A 242 2.72 19.47 5.58
CA MET A 242 4.16 19.22 5.76
C MET A 242 4.61 17.97 5.00
N ARG A 243 3.84 16.87 5.04
CA ARG A 243 4.15 15.66 4.27
C ARG A 243 4.16 15.93 2.77
N LEU A 244 3.18 16.68 2.26
CA LEU A 244 3.14 17.09 0.86
C LEU A 244 4.36 17.93 0.47
N ALA A 245 4.72 18.94 1.28
CA ALA A 245 5.90 19.75 1.01
C ALA A 245 7.19 18.91 0.96
N MET A 246 7.33 17.91 1.83
CA MET A 246 8.51 17.04 1.83
C MET A 246 8.52 16.07 0.65
N ILE A 247 7.35 15.53 0.26
CA ILE A 247 7.22 14.75 -0.96
C ILE A 247 7.56 15.59 -2.19
N TRP A 248 7.08 16.84 -2.26
CA TRP A 248 7.39 17.73 -3.37
C TRP A 248 8.89 17.99 -3.50
N LEU A 249 9.59 18.20 -2.38
CA LEU A 249 11.06 18.31 -2.37
C LEU A 249 11.70 17.02 -2.88
N TRP A 250 11.19 15.86 -2.46
CA TRP A 250 11.71 14.56 -2.88
C TRP A 250 11.51 14.33 -4.38
N ASP A 251 10.31 14.58 -4.89
CA ASP A 251 9.98 14.47 -6.32
C ASP A 251 10.85 15.42 -7.16
N THR A 252 11.03 16.66 -6.70
CA THR A 252 11.91 17.65 -7.34
C THR A 252 13.38 17.22 -7.33
N ALA A 253 13.84 16.60 -6.24
CA ALA A 253 15.20 16.07 -6.14
C ALA A 253 15.43 14.88 -7.08
N HIS A 254 14.40 14.05 -7.29
CA HIS A 254 14.48 12.81 -8.07
C HIS A 254 13.90 12.94 -9.48
N ALA A 255 13.64 14.16 -9.97
CA ALA A 255 13.07 14.40 -11.29
C ALA A 255 13.92 13.82 -12.44
N ALA A 256 15.25 13.73 -12.25
CA ALA A 256 16.15 13.08 -13.18
C ALA A 256 16.50 11.66 -12.68
N PRO A 257 16.26 10.60 -13.49
CA PRO A 257 16.59 9.23 -13.09
C PRO A 257 18.08 9.06 -12.77
N GLY A 258 18.39 8.49 -11.60
CA GLY A 258 19.74 8.07 -11.23
C GLY A 258 20.70 9.17 -10.72
N THR A 259 20.32 10.44 -10.79
CA THR A 259 21.13 11.56 -10.29
C THR A 259 20.30 12.50 -9.42
N PRO A 260 19.97 12.10 -8.17
CA PRO A 260 19.16 12.93 -7.30
C PRO A 260 19.90 14.19 -6.87
N ARG A 261 19.23 15.34 -6.94
CA ARG A 261 19.73 16.60 -6.40
C ARG A 261 19.75 16.57 -4.87
N SER A 262 20.67 17.31 -4.29
CA SER A 262 20.78 17.46 -2.84
C SER A 262 19.64 18.31 -2.25
N PHE A 263 19.36 18.11 -0.97
CA PHE A 263 18.38 18.94 -0.23
C PHE A 263 18.68 20.44 -0.36
N ASP A 264 19.96 20.82 -0.28
CA ASP A 264 20.37 22.23 -0.32
C ASP A 264 20.14 22.88 -1.69
N GLU A 265 20.04 22.07 -2.76
CA GLU A 265 19.70 22.57 -4.10
C GLU A 265 18.18 22.71 -4.30
N VAL A 266 17.36 21.84 -3.71
CA VAL A 266 15.90 21.85 -3.95
C VAL A 266 15.11 22.64 -2.90
N TYR A 267 15.61 22.74 -1.67
CA TYR A 267 14.94 23.47 -0.60
C TYR A 267 14.73 24.96 -0.91
N PRO A 268 15.70 25.70 -1.51
CA PRO A 268 15.47 27.08 -1.94
C PRO A 268 14.31 27.22 -2.95
N LEU A 269 14.09 26.22 -3.81
CA LEU A 269 12.99 26.24 -4.79
C LEU A 269 11.62 26.16 -4.11
N LEU A 270 11.48 25.36 -3.06
CA LEU A 270 10.24 25.32 -2.27
C LEU A 270 10.00 26.69 -1.61
N LYS A 271 11.04 27.29 -1.03
CA LYS A 271 10.93 28.61 -0.40
C LYS A 271 10.47 29.67 -1.39
N GLU A 272 11.10 29.74 -2.55
CA GLU A 272 10.72 30.67 -3.62
C GLU A 272 9.26 30.46 -4.06
N LYS A 273 8.82 29.19 -4.17
CA LYS A 273 7.45 28.86 -4.54
C LYS A 273 6.42 29.31 -3.49
N VAL A 274 6.73 29.13 -2.21
CA VAL A 274 5.91 29.59 -1.08
C VAL A 274 5.87 31.12 -0.98
N GLU A 275 7.02 31.79 -1.17
CA GLU A 275 7.13 33.26 -1.16
C GLU A 275 6.33 33.90 -2.30
N LYS A 276 6.43 33.36 -3.52
CA LYS A 276 5.65 33.83 -4.68
C LYS A 276 4.15 33.71 -4.47
N ALA A 277 3.72 32.70 -3.73
CA ALA A 277 2.31 32.53 -3.36
C ALA A 277 1.85 33.46 -2.21
N GLY A 278 2.77 34.20 -1.57
CA GLY A 278 2.44 35.07 -0.45
C GLY A 278 2.03 34.32 0.83
N MET A 279 2.38 33.03 0.95
CA MET A 279 1.99 32.19 2.08
C MET A 279 3.02 32.32 3.22
N ALA A 280 2.65 32.96 4.33
CA ALA A 280 3.56 33.24 5.44
C ALA A 280 3.20 32.58 6.78
N ASP A 281 1.99 32.01 6.91
CA ASP A 281 1.46 31.57 8.20
C ASP A 281 1.54 30.05 8.43
N GLY A 282 1.61 29.65 9.70
CA GLY A 282 1.42 28.26 10.14
C GLY A 282 2.53 27.31 9.70
N VAL A 283 2.20 26.30 8.88
CA VAL A 283 3.18 25.34 8.36
C VAL A 283 4.19 26.01 7.44
N TRP A 284 3.75 27.00 6.66
CA TRP A 284 4.60 27.72 5.71
C TRP A 284 5.66 28.56 6.42
N GLU A 285 5.29 29.23 7.52
CA GLU A 285 6.25 29.94 8.38
C GLU A 285 7.39 29.03 8.83
N GLN A 286 7.07 27.79 9.25
CA GLN A 286 8.06 26.81 9.67
C GLN A 286 8.97 26.39 8.51
N ILE A 287 8.40 26.19 7.32
CA ILE A 287 9.16 25.89 6.10
C ILE A 287 10.15 27.01 5.79
N MET A 288 9.76 28.27 5.98
CA MET A 288 10.60 29.42 5.67
C MET A 288 11.72 29.68 6.68
N THR A 289 11.44 29.43 7.96
CA THR A 289 12.30 29.86 9.09
C THR A 289 13.13 28.73 9.73
N ARG A 290 12.73 27.45 9.59
CA ARG A 290 13.33 26.34 10.34
C ARG A 290 14.04 25.31 9.46
N GLN A 291 14.99 25.72 8.63
CA GLN A 291 15.70 24.85 7.68
C GLN A 291 16.20 23.52 8.28
N LYS A 292 16.84 23.54 9.46
CA LYS A 292 17.34 22.30 10.12
C LYS A 292 16.22 21.29 10.34
N ARG A 293 15.06 21.74 10.83
CA ARG A 293 13.89 20.90 11.08
C ARG A 293 13.29 20.37 9.77
N ILE A 294 13.29 21.20 8.72
CA ILE A 294 12.82 20.77 7.39
C ILE A 294 13.74 19.70 6.79
N ARG A 295 15.06 19.84 6.97
CA ARG A 295 16.02 18.80 6.57
C ARG A 295 15.76 17.47 7.30
N GLU A 296 15.45 17.51 8.59
CA GLU A 296 15.06 16.32 9.36
C GLU A 296 13.77 15.68 8.82
N TYR A 297 12.77 16.50 8.45
CA TYR A 297 11.51 16.02 7.86
C TYR A 297 11.70 15.43 6.47
N TYR A 298 12.57 16.02 5.67
CA TYR A 298 12.98 15.48 4.38
C TYR A 298 13.67 14.12 4.56
N ALA A 299 14.60 14.00 5.50
CA ALA A 299 15.27 12.73 5.80
C ALA A 299 14.29 11.65 6.31
N SER A 300 13.32 12.01 7.15
CA SER A 300 12.25 11.08 7.57
C SER A 300 11.38 10.63 6.40
N THR A 301 11.11 11.52 5.43
CA THR A 301 10.34 11.21 4.22
C THR A 301 11.09 10.25 3.32
N ASP A 302 12.36 10.53 3.05
CA ASP A 302 13.23 9.62 2.29
C ASP A 302 13.35 8.26 2.98
N PHE A 303 13.53 8.22 4.30
CA PHE A 303 13.52 6.98 5.06
C PHE A 303 12.22 6.18 4.89
N CYS A 304 11.05 6.84 4.94
CA CYS A 304 9.76 6.18 4.73
C CYS A 304 9.65 5.57 3.33
N ILE A 305 10.09 6.29 2.30
CA ILE A 305 10.11 5.83 0.90
C ILE A 305 11.04 4.63 0.76
N GLN A 306 12.29 4.73 1.21
CA GLN A 306 13.30 3.67 1.05
C GLN A 306 12.94 2.37 1.79
N ASN A 307 12.25 2.48 2.94
CA ASN A 307 11.98 1.35 3.83
C ASN A 307 10.53 0.84 3.80
N TYR A 308 9.69 1.32 2.87
CA TYR A 308 8.30 0.87 2.73
C TYR A 308 7.50 1.02 4.04
N THR A 309 7.64 2.16 4.71
CA THR A 309 7.09 2.39 6.04
C THR A 309 6.42 3.76 6.14
N ILE A 310 5.73 4.00 7.26
CA ILE A 310 5.18 5.31 7.61
C ILE A 310 5.47 5.60 9.07
N THR A 311 6.03 6.78 9.35
CA THR A 311 6.33 7.24 10.71
C THR A 311 5.89 8.69 10.87
N SER A 312 5.98 9.21 12.09
CA SER A 312 6.03 10.66 12.31
C SER A 312 7.24 11.27 11.59
N LEU A 313 7.08 12.46 11.01
CA LEU A 313 8.21 13.21 10.45
C LEU A 313 9.16 13.71 11.55
N LYS A 314 8.67 13.86 12.77
CA LYS A 314 9.46 14.18 13.97
C LYS A 314 9.78 12.88 14.73
N LYS A 315 11.07 12.60 14.96
CA LYS A 315 11.50 11.58 15.92
C LYS A 315 11.23 12.03 17.35
#